data_AF-A0A4Q0XXM9-F1
#
_entry.id   AF-A0A4Q0XXM9-F1
#
_cell.length_a   1.000
_cell.length_b   1.000
_cell.length_c   1.000
_cell.angle_alpha   90.00
_cell.angle_beta   90.00
_cell.angle_gamma   90.00
#
_symmetry.space_group_name_H-M   'P 1'
#
loop_
_entity.id
_entity.type
_entity.pdbx_description
1 polymer ?
#
loop_
_entity_poly.entity_id
_entity_poly.type
_entity_poly.pdbx_seq_one_letter_code
_entity_poly.pdbx_strand_id
1 'polypeptide(L)'
;MSVVGNDDNAKLLKHLLDEIQTKSFLIEQKGRKTSKKTRIVAGNSQVFRFDHESKNNISFDNVKSLYSKLVEKIKAYDAILLADYGKGVLTKDFTQKIIAYANKNNVKTIVDPYGSDYTKYKGATLIIPNKEEAQAVTNIEISNDDKLLDALKAIQKEFETEHAIITLAEEGIAV
;
A
#
# COMPACT_ATOMS: atom_id res chain seq x y z
N MET A 1 6.60 2.83 8.49
CA MET A 1 6.36 1.73 9.45
C MET A 1 6.17 0.43 8.67
N SER A 2 6.84 -0.66 9.00
CA SER A 2 6.69 -1.95 8.28
C SER A 2 7.28 -3.15 9.05
N VAL A 3 7.25 -4.34 8.46
CA VAL A 3 7.87 -5.57 8.97
C VAL A 3 8.92 -6.08 7.97
N VAL A 4 10.09 -6.44 8.48
CA VAL A 4 11.23 -6.96 7.71
C VAL A 4 11.63 -8.35 8.22
N GLY A 5 12.50 -9.03 7.48
CA GLY A 5 13.17 -10.23 7.95
C GLY A 5 14.28 -9.93 8.94
N ASN A 6 14.87 -10.99 9.49
CA ASN A 6 16.17 -10.91 10.17
C ASN A 6 17.26 -11.39 9.20
N ASP A 7 17.55 -10.56 8.21
CA ASP A 7 18.48 -10.85 7.10
C ASP A 7 19.32 -9.61 6.73
N ASP A 8 20.34 -9.79 5.90
CA ASP A 8 21.24 -8.70 5.52
C ASP A 8 20.54 -7.62 4.68
N ASN A 9 19.46 -7.97 3.97
CA ASN A 9 18.64 -7.00 3.26
C ASN A 9 17.93 -6.05 4.25
N ALA A 10 17.49 -6.53 5.42
CA ALA A 10 16.93 -5.68 6.47
C ALA A 10 17.96 -4.69 7.02
N LYS A 11 19.20 -5.15 7.22
CA LYS A 11 20.31 -4.28 7.68
C LYS A 11 20.61 -3.19 6.67
N LEU A 12 20.74 -3.58 5.39
CA LEU A 12 20.94 -2.63 4.29
C LEU A 12 19.80 -1.63 4.20
N LEU A 13 18.54 -2.08 4.28
CA LEU A 13 17.38 -1.20 4.25
C LEU A 13 17.40 -0.18 5.40
N LYS A 14 17.73 -0.62 6.63
CA LYS A 14 17.85 0.28 7.78
C LYS A 14 18.92 1.36 7.53
N HIS A 15 20.09 0.95 7.06
CA HIS A 15 21.18 1.87 6.72
C HIS A 15 20.75 2.91 5.67
N LEU A 16 20.12 2.48 4.57
CA LEU A 16 19.64 3.39 3.53
C LEU A 16 18.58 4.38 4.03
N LEU A 17 17.71 3.94 4.96
CA LEU A 17 16.72 4.83 5.59
C LEU A 17 17.39 5.87 6.49
N ASP A 18 18.45 5.48 7.21
CA ASP A 18 19.21 6.39 8.06
C ASP A 18 19.99 7.43 7.22
N GLU A 19 20.55 7.03 6.06
CA GLU A 19 21.23 7.94 5.13
C GLU A 19 20.32 9.05 4.61
N ILE A 20 19.06 8.74 4.30
CA ILE A 20 18.06 9.75 3.89
C ILE A 20 17.40 10.44 5.09
N GLN A 21 17.89 10.20 6.32
CA GLN A 21 17.44 10.82 7.56
C GLN A 21 15.94 10.67 7.83
N THR A 22 15.34 9.56 7.40
CA THR A 22 13.91 9.32 7.62
C THR A 22 13.65 8.54 8.90
N LYS A 23 12.57 8.90 9.60
CA LYS A 23 12.14 8.15 10.80
C LYS A 23 11.51 6.83 10.36
N SER A 24 12.14 5.72 10.73
CA SER A 24 11.63 4.39 10.43
C SER A 24 11.18 3.66 11.69
N PHE A 25 10.16 2.82 11.54
CA PHE A 25 9.75 1.85 12.55
C PHE A 25 9.58 0.50 11.85
N LEU A 26 10.59 -0.35 12.00
CA LEU A 26 10.68 -1.66 11.35
C LEU A 26 10.71 -2.75 12.40
N ILE A 27 9.77 -3.69 12.32
CA ILE A 27 9.74 -4.86 13.18
C ILE A 27 10.39 -6.03 12.45
N GLU A 28 11.33 -6.71 13.10
CA GLU A 28 11.91 -7.94 12.56
C GLU A 28 11.02 -9.14 12.86
N GLN A 29 10.68 -9.93 11.84
CA GLN A 29 9.94 -11.17 11.98
C GLN A 29 10.79 -12.37 11.58
N LYS A 30 10.98 -13.30 12.52
CA LYS A 30 11.64 -14.58 12.24
C LYS A 30 10.91 -15.33 11.13
N GLY A 31 11.66 -15.83 10.14
CA GLY A 31 11.13 -16.57 9.00
C GLY A 31 10.51 -15.72 7.89
N ARG A 32 10.42 -14.40 8.06
CA ARG A 32 10.08 -13.47 6.96
C ARG A 32 11.35 -13.11 6.19
N LYS A 33 11.23 -12.98 4.87
CA LYS A 33 12.27 -12.47 3.99
C LYS A 33 12.03 -10.99 3.73
N THR A 34 13.03 -10.16 3.93
CA THR A 34 12.98 -8.75 3.51
C THR A 34 12.89 -8.69 1.99
N SER A 35 11.87 -7.99 1.48
CA SER A 35 11.59 -7.88 0.05
C SER A 35 12.76 -7.23 -0.70
N LYS A 36 13.31 -7.96 -1.67
CA LYS A 36 14.32 -7.46 -2.62
C LYS A 36 13.90 -7.84 -4.04
N LYS A 37 13.77 -6.84 -4.91
CA LYS A 37 13.53 -7.03 -6.35
C LYS A 37 14.83 -6.76 -7.10
N THR A 38 15.44 -7.81 -7.65
CA THR A 38 16.69 -7.72 -8.43
C THR A 38 16.35 -7.71 -9.91
N ARG A 39 16.80 -6.70 -10.64
CA ARG A 39 16.66 -6.60 -12.09
C ARG A 39 18.04 -6.71 -12.72
N ILE A 40 18.23 -7.69 -13.61
CA ILE A 40 19.46 -7.85 -14.40
C ILE A 40 19.20 -7.27 -15.78
N VAL A 41 20.02 -6.31 -16.19
CA VAL A 41 19.89 -5.58 -17.46
C VAL A 41 21.12 -5.85 -18.31
N ALA A 42 20.94 -6.11 -19.60
CA ALA A 42 22.01 -6.21 -20.59
C ALA A 42 21.66 -5.36 -21.81
N GLY A 43 22.58 -4.48 -22.19
CA GLY A 43 22.27 -3.42 -23.15
C GLY A 43 21.08 -2.58 -22.68
N ASN A 44 20.07 -2.42 -23.55
CA ASN A 44 18.85 -1.66 -23.28
C ASN A 44 17.67 -2.53 -22.81
N SER A 45 17.89 -3.81 -22.47
CA SER A 45 16.81 -4.73 -22.12
C SER A 45 17.00 -5.37 -20.75
N GLN A 46 15.91 -5.47 -19.99
CA GLN A 46 15.89 -6.27 -18.77
C GLN A 46 15.87 -7.76 -19.14
N VAL A 47 16.92 -8.49 -18.74
CA VAL A 47 17.12 -9.91 -19.06
C VAL A 47 16.45 -10.80 -18.02
N PHE A 48 16.62 -10.49 -16.74
CA PHE A 48 16.05 -11.29 -15.65
C PHE A 48 15.49 -10.44 -14.53
N ARG A 49 14.49 -11.00 -13.84
CA ARG A 49 13.97 -10.50 -12.57
C ARG A 49 14.02 -11.61 -11.52
N PHE A 50 14.62 -11.32 -10.38
CA PHE A 50 14.63 -12.20 -9.22
C PHE A 50 14.06 -11.48 -8.00
N ASP A 51 12.96 -12.02 -7.49
CA ASP A 51 12.23 -11.46 -6.35
C ASP A 51 12.47 -12.35 -5.11
N HIS A 52 13.07 -11.77 -4.07
CA HIS A 52 13.27 -12.41 -2.78
C HIS A 52 12.31 -11.79 -1.77
N GLU A 53 11.19 -12.45 -1.49
CA GLU A 53 10.10 -11.85 -0.71
C GLU A 53 9.25 -12.89 0.03
N SER A 54 8.57 -12.44 1.09
CA SER A 54 7.49 -13.13 1.76
C SER A 54 6.14 -12.54 1.37
N LYS A 55 5.13 -13.39 1.13
CA LYS A 55 3.75 -12.98 0.84
C LYS A 55 2.76 -13.34 1.95
N ASN A 56 3.16 -14.21 2.87
CA ASN A 56 2.35 -14.63 4.01
C ASN A 56 2.10 -13.46 4.97
N ASN A 57 0.98 -13.49 5.68
CA ASN A 57 0.65 -12.46 6.66
C ASN A 57 1.73 -12.32 7.74
N ILE A 58 1.87 -11.12 8.29
CA ILE A 58 2.68 -10.88 9.49
C ILE A 58 2.02 -11.55 10.72
N SER A 59 2.81 -11.84 11.75
CA SER A 59 2.31 -12.45 12.97
C SER A 59 1.34 -11.52 13.71
N PHE A 60 0.46 -12.10 14.53
CA PHE A 60 -0.47 -11.35 15.37
C PHE A 60 0.24 -10.34 16.29
N ASP A 61 1.37 -10.74 16.89
CA ASP A 61 2.17 -9.88 17.76
C ASP A 61 2.77 -8.68 17.00
N ASN A 62 3.15 -8.89 15.74
CA ASN A 62 3.65 -7.81 14.89
C ASN A 62 2.53 -6.85 14.50
N VAL A 63 1.33 -7.36 14.16
CA VAL A 63 0.14 -6.52 13.95
C VAL A 63 -0.13 -5.66 15.19
N LYS A 64 -0.14 -6.25 16.37
CA LYS A 64 -0.36 -5.56 17.65
C LYS A 64 0.69 -4.48 17.88
N SER A 65 1.96 -4.78 17.63
CA SER A 65 3.07 -3.84 17.83
C SER A 65 3.02 -2.65 16.87
N LEU A 66 2.72 -2.89 15.58
CA LEU A 66 2.53 -1.81 14.60
C LEU A 66 1.32 -0.94 14.98
N TYR A 67 0.20 -1.56 15.36
CA TYR A 67 -1.00 -0.84 15.75
C TYR A 67 -0.77 0.03 16.98
N SER A 68 -0.11 -0.49 18.02
CA SER A 68 0.25 0.29 19.21
C SER A 68 1.11 1.49 18.85
N LYS A 69 2.10 1.32 17.95
CA LYS A 69 2.96 2.41 17.52
C LYS A 69 2.19 3.47 16.73
N LEU A 70 1.28 3.05 15.85
CA LEU A 70 0.40 3.96 15.14
C LEU A 70 -0.44 4.78 16.11
N VAL A 71 -1.10 4.12 17.07
CA VAL A 71 -1.95 4.77 18.08
C VAL A 71 -1.18 5.83 18.88
N GLU A 72 0.07 5.53 19.26
CA GLU A 72 0.96 6.45 19.96
C GLU A 72 1.28 7.71 19.14
N LYS A 73 1.42 7.57 17.81
CA LYS A 73 1.99 8.62 16.95
C LYS A 73 1.00 9.29 16.01
N ILE A 74 -0.24 8.79 15.87
CA ILE A 74 -1.15 9.21 14.79
C ILE A 74 -1.38 10.72 14.76
N LYS A 75 -1.48 11.36 15.93
CA LYS A 75 -1.74 12.80 16.07
C LYS A 75 -0.56 13.69 15.65
N ALA A 76 0.61 13.11 15.42
CA ALA A 76 1.79 13.82 14.94
C ALA A 76 1.86 13.88 13.41
N TYR A 77 0.88 13.34 12.69
CA TYR A 77 0.84 13.30 11.24
C TYR A 77 -0.51 13.79 10.72
N ASP A 78 -0.49 14.53 9.61
CA ASP A 78 -1.71 15.02 8.95
C ASP A 78 -2.40 13.93 8.11
N ALA A 79 -1.63 12.96 7.63
CA ALA A 79 -2.11 11.87 6.80
C ALA A 79 -1.33 10.57 7.00
N ILE A 80 -1.94 9.45 6.61
CA ILE A 80 -1.34 8.11 6.55
C ILE A 80 -1.41 7.61 5.12
N LEU A 81 -0.26 7.22 4.57
CA LEU A 81 -0.18 6.49 3.30
C LEU A 81 -0.10 4.98 3.56
N LEU A 82 -1.06 4.25 3.02
CA LEU A 82 -1.13 2.79 3.00
C LEU A 82 -0.71 2.30 1.62
N ALA A 83 0.59 2.06 1.44
CA ALA A 83 1.12 1.49 0.21
C ALA A 83 1.08 -0.04 0.29
N ASP A 84 0.08 -0.66 -0.33
CA ASP A 84 -0.09 -2.11 -0.33
C ASP A 84 0.64 -2.72 -1.53
N TYR A 85 1.37 -3.79 -1.27
CA TYR A 85 2.12 -4.54 -2.29
C TYR A 85 1.73 -6.03 -2.27
N GLY A 86 0.68 -6.40 -1.55
CA GLY A 86 0.24 -7.79 -1.41
C GLY A 86 1.25 -8.66 -0.69
N LYS A 87 2.07 -8.08 0.22
CA LYS A 87 3.14 -8.78 0.94
C LYS A 87 2.77 -9.17 2.36
N GLY A 88 1.48 -9.09 2.71
CA GLY A 88 0.95 -9.61 3.98
C GLY A 88 1.17 -8.71 5.21
N VAL A 89 1.66 -7.47 5.05
CA VAL A 89 1.68 -6.48 6.15
C VAL A 89 0.29 -5.89 6.33
N LEU A 90 -0.31 -5.38 5.26
CA LEU A 90 -1.66 -4.81 5.23
C LEU A 90 -2.70 -5.94 5.05
N THR A 91 -2.93 -6.69 6.12
CA THR A 91 -4.03 -7.65 6.17
C THR A 91 -5.37 -6.92 6.21
N LYS A 92 -6.47 -7.58 5.82
CA LYS A 92 -7.80 -6.97 5.80
C LYS A 92 -8.18 -6.34 7.14
N ASP A 93 -8.09 -7.10 8.23
CA ASP A 93 -8.45 -6.64 9.57
C ASP A 93 -7.54 -5.52 10.07
N PHE A 94 -6.23 -5.60 9.78
CA PHE A 94 -5.30 -4.57 10.23
C PHE A 94 -5.53 -3.26 9.48
N THR A 95 -5.70 -3.34 8.16
CA THR A 95 -5.95 -2.17 7.30
C THR A 95 -7.22 -1.44 7.71
N GLN A 96 -8.31 -2.18 7.93
CA GLN A 96 -9.57 -1.61 8.42
C GLN A 96 -9.44 -0.98 9.81
N LYS A 97 -8.65 -1.59 10.72
CA LYS A 97 -8.35 -0.98 12.03
C LYS A 97 -7.59 0.33 11.90
N ILE A 98 -6.62 0.42 10.98
CA ILE A 98 -5.88 1.66 10.73
C ILE A 98 -6.83 2.75 10.23
N ILE A 99 -7.63 2.44 9.20
CA ILE A 99 -8.56 3.40 8.58
C ILE A 99 -9.57 3.90 9.61
N ALA A 100 -10.21 3.01 10.35
CA ALA A 100 -11.19 3.38 11.37
C ALA A 100 -10.57 4.29 12.46
N TYR A 101 -9.35 3.98 12.90
CA TYR A 101 -8.66 4.77 13.92
C TYR A 101 -8.22 6.14 13.39
N ALA A 102 -7.79 6.22 12.13
CA ALA A 102 -7.44 7.46 11.46
C ALA A 102 -8.65 8.38 11.31
N ASN A 103 -9.77 7.84 10.81
CA ASN A 103 -11.03 8.57 10.68
C ASN A 103 -11.51 9.12 12.02
N LYS A 104 -11.44 8.32 13.10
CA LYS A 104 -11.78 8.77 14.46
C LYS A 104 -10.93 9.94 14.95
N ASN A 105 -9.69 10.07 14.48
CA ASN A 105 -8.76 11.13 14.85
C ASN A 105 -8.68 12.25 13.80
N ASN A 106 -9.55 12.26 12.79
CA ASN A 106 -9.54 13.19 11.65
C ASN A 106 -8.20 13.22 10.89
N VAL A 107 -7.49 12.09 10.83
CA VAL A 107 -6.26 11.94 10.04
C VAL A 107 -6.61 11.28 8.71
N LYS A 108 -6.21 11.91 7.60
CA LYS A 108 -6.57 11.43 6.26
C LYS A 108 -5.83 10.14 5.92
N THR A 109 -6.49 9.24 5.21
CA THR A 109 -5.91 7.96 4.77
C THR A 109 -5.86 7.88 3.26
N ILE A 110 -4.66 7.75 2.72
CA ILE A 110 -4.40 7.59 1.30
C ILE A 110 -3.99 6.15 1.07
N VAL A 111 -4.61 5.48 0.11
CA VAL A 111 -4.36 4.07 -0.22
C VAL A 111 -3.83 3.98 -1.63
N ASP A 112 -2.64 3.40 -1.76
CA ASP A 112 -2.12 2.85 -3.01
C ASP A 112 -2.42 1.34 -2.96
N PRO A 113 -3.51 0.91 -3.63
CA PRO A 113 -4.10 -0.40 -3.43
C PRO A 113 -3.28 -1.51 -4.11
N TYR A 114 -3.65 -2.75 -3.79
CA TYR A 114 -3.12 -3.94 -4.46
C TYR A 114 -4.20 -5.01 -4.57
N GLY A 115 -4.27 -5.63 -5.76
CA GLY A 115 -5.19 -6.72 -6.07
C GLY A 115 -6.57 -6.22 -6.49
N SER A 116 -7.56 -7.11 -6.45
CA SER A 116 -8.94 -6.82 -6.87
C SER A 116 -9.95 -6.74 -5.71
N ASP A 117 -9.54 -7.07 -4.47
CA ASP A 117 -10.39 -6.93 -3.29
C ASP A 117 -10.07 -5.64 -2.53
N TYR A 118 -10.88 -4.60 -2.77
CA TYR A 118 -10.75 -3.29 -2.12
C TYR A 118 -11.60 -3.16 -0.86
N THR A 119 -12.31 -4.22 -0.44
CA THR A 119 -13.14 -4.16 0.78
C THR A 119 -12.33 -3.85 2.03
N LYS A 120 -11.02 -4.15 2.04
CA LYS A 120 -10.11 -3.79 3.13
C LYS A 120 -9.71 -2.31 3.17
N TYR A 121 -9.97 -1.55 2.11
CA TYR A 121 -9.68 -0.11 2.02
C TYR A 121 -10.92 0.76 2.25
N LYS A 122 -12.07 0.13 2.54
CA LYS A 122 -13.32 0.81 2.76
C LYS A 122 -13.20 1.91 3.82
N GLY A 123 -13.75 3.08 3.53
CA GLY A 123 -13.73 4.26 4.40
C GLY A 123 -12.43 5.07 4.37
N ALA A 124 -11.48 4.74 3.48
CA ALA A 124 -10.29 5.55 3.29
C ALA A 124 -10.65 6.93 2.71
N THR A 125 -9.82 7.94 2.94
CA THR A 125 -10.03 9.27 2.34
C THR A 125 -9.83 9.25 0.82
N LEU A 126 -8.76 8.60 0.36
CA LEU A 126 -8.39 8.56 -1.05
C LEU A 126 -7.89 7.17 -1.41
N ILE A 127 -8.38 6.60 -2.51
CA ILE A 127 -7.83 5.39 -3.13
C ILE A 127 -7.28 5.73 -4.52
N ILE A 128 -6.06 5.28 -4.81
CA ILE A 128 -5.31 5.62 -6.03
C ILE A 128 -5.00 4.36 -6.86
N PRO A 129 -6.00 3.68 -7.46
CA PRO A 129 -5.71 2.56 -8.35
C PRO A 129 -5.02 3.01 -9.64
N ASN A 130 -4.34 2.08 -10.31
CA ASN A 130 -4.06 2.23 -11.73
C ASN A 130 -5.28 1.83 -12.59
N LYS A 131 -5.24 2.11 -13.89
CA LYS A 131 -6.32 1.77 -14.84
C LYS A 131 -6.73 0.29 -14.77
N GLU A 132 -5.77 -0.64 -14.81
CA GLU A 132 -6.05 -2.08 -14.80
C GLU A 132 -6.74 -2.51 -13.51
N GLU A 133 -6.29 -2.00 -12.36
CA GLU A 133 -6.89 -2.28 -11.07
C GLU A 133 -8.29 -1.68 -10.93
N ALA A 134 -8.50 -0.46 -11.42
CA ALA A 134 -9.80 0.19 -11.45
C ALA A 134 -10.80 -0.60 -12.29
N GLN A 135 -10.40 -1.09 -13.47
CA GLN A 135 -11.23 -1.97 -14.29
C GLN A 135 -11.55 -3.29 -13.58
N ALA A 136 -10.54 -3.89 -12.94
CA ALA A 136 -10.69 -5.17 -12.25
C ALA A 136 -11.64 -5.09 -11.04
N VAL A 137 -11.62 -3.97 -10.31
CA VAL A 137 -12.47 -3.81 -9.13
C VAL A 137 -13.90 -3.37 -9.48
N THR A 138 -14.07 -2.53 -10.50
CA THR A 138 -15.39 -2.01 -10.89
C THR A 138 -16.12 -2.89 -11.91
N ASN A 139 -15.41 -3.80 -12.58
CA ASN A 139 -15.87 -4.52 -13.78
C ASN A 139 -16.33 -3.58 -14.91
N ILE A 140 -15.80 -2.35 -14.96
CA ILE A 140 -16.06 -1.37 -16.02
C ILE A 140 -14.84 -1.33 -16.93
N GLU A 141 -15.04 -1.53 -18.23
CA GLU A 141 -13.98 -1.33 -19.22
C GLU A 141 -13.77 0.17 -19.47
N ILE A 142 -12.57 0.68 -19.14
CA ILE A 142 -12.21 2.09 -19.30
C ILE A 142 -11.67 2.31 -20.73
N SER A 143 -12.59 2.60 -21.65
CA SER A 143 -12.28 2.85 -23.07
C SER A 143 -12.34 4.32 -23.48
N ASN A 144 -12.89 5.20 -22.63
CA ASN A 144 -12.99 6.65 -22.82
C ASN A 144 -13.22 7.37 -21.48
N ASP A 145 -13.28 8.70 -21.52
CA ASP A 145 -13.44 9.57 -20.35
C ASP A 145 -14.77 9.34 -19.60
N ASP A 146 -15.86 9.04 -20.31
CA ASP A 146 -17.14 8.74 -19.67
C ASP A 146 -17.06 7.46 -18.83
N LYS A 147 -16.43 6.40 -19.38
CA LYS A 147 -16.20 5.14 -18.66
C LYS A 147 -15.20 5.28 -17.52
N LEU A 148 -14.23 6.16 -17.67
CA LEU A 148 -13.30 6.51 -16.60
C LEU A 148 -14.02 7.18 -15.43
N LEU A 149 -14.92 8.12 -15.72
CA LEU A 149 -15.74 8.78 -14.70
C LEU A 149 -16.72 7.81 -14.03
N ASP A 150 -17.31 6.88 -14.79
CA ASP A 150 -18.16 5.81 -14.24
C ASP A 150 -17.36 4.96 -13.24
N ALA A 151 -16.12 4.58 -13.58
CA ALA A 151 -15.25 3.81 -12.71
C ALA A 151 -14.85 4.56 -11.43
N LEU A 152 -14.50 5.85 -11.54
CA LEU A 152 -14.21 6.71 -10.37
C LEU A 152 -15.39 6.76 -9.39
N LYS A 153 -16.59 7.01 -9.91
CA LYS A 153 -17.82 7.06 -9.11
C LYS A 153 -18.16 5.71 -8.49
N ALA A 154 -17.94 4.62 -9.22
CA ALA A 154 -18.14 3.26 -8.70
C ALA A 154 -17.21 2.98 -7.51
N ILE A 155 -15.91 3.31 -7.62
CA ILE A 155 -14.94 3.16 -6.53
C ILE A 155 -15.35 3.98 -5.30
N GLN A 156 -15.68 5.26 -5.49
CA GLN A 156 -16.12 6.13 -4.40
C GLN A 156 -17.34 5.57 -3.66
N LYS A 157 -18.34 5.11 -4.42
CA LYS A 157 -19.59 4.59 -3.88
C LYS A 157 -19.40 3.24 -3.18
N GLU A 158 -18.71 2.30 -3.81
CA GLU A 158 -18.58 0.93 -3.33
C GLU A 158 -17.70 0.84 -2.08
N PHE A 159 -16.60 1.60 -2.05
CA PHE A 159 -15.63 1.60 -0.96
C PHE A 159 -15.81 2.75 0.02
N GLU A 160 -16.89 3.52 -0.11
CA GLU A 160 -17.20 4.66 0.78
C GLU A 160 -15.98 5.57 0.99
N THR A 161 -15.26 5.85 -0.08
CA THR A 161 -14.07 6.72 -0.05
C THR A 161 -14.45 8.14 -0.48
N GLU A 162 -13.87 9.16 0.16
CA GLU A 162 -14.16 10.56 -0.16
C GLU A 162 -13.73 10.89 -1.61
N HIS A 163 -12.58 10.37 -2.02
CA HIS A 163 -11.98 10.62 -3.32
C HIS A 163 -11.42 9.34 -3.94
N ALA A 164 -11.47 9.26 -5.27
CA ALA A 164 -10.75 8.24 -6.04
C ALA A 164 -9.92 8.96 -7.11
N ILE A 165 -8.73 8.44 -7.40
CA ILE A 165 -7.86 8.95 -8.47
C ILE A 165 -7.37 7.75 -9.27
N ILE A 166 -7.53 7.76 -10.59
CA ILE A 166 -7.02 6.67 -11.45
C ILE A 166 -5.75 7.15 -12.15
N THR A 167 -4.66 6.41 -11.98
CA THR A 167 -3.41 6.65 -12.73
C THR A 167 -3.46 5.96 -14.08
N LEU A 168 -3.12 6.69 -15.15
CA LEU A 168 -3.20 6.25 -16.55
C LEU A 168 -1.80 6.12 -17.20
N ALA A 169 -0.77 5.87 -16.38
CA ALA A 169 0.62 5.82 -16.81
C ALA A 169 1.03 7.08 -17.60
N GLU A 170 1.39 6.92 -18.88
CA GLU A 170 1.83 8.01 -19.76
C GLU A 170 0.71 8.96 -20.20
N GLU A 171 -0.56 8.56 -20.03
CA GLU A 171 -1.74 9.43 -20.27
C GLU A 171 -2.06 10.34 -19.07
N GLY A 172 -1.31 10.23 -17.97
CA GLY A 172 -1.42 11.12 -16.80
C GLY A 172 -2.30 10.57 -15.68
N ILE A 173 -3.15 11.43 -15.10
CA ILE A 173 -3.95 11.15 -13.90
C ILE A 173 -5.36 11.69 -14.10
N ALA A 174 -6.37 10.92 -13.71
CA ALA A 174 -7.77 11.34 -13.70
C ALA A 174 -8.32 11.46 -12.27
N VAL A 175 -9.11 12.51 -12.05
CA VAL A 175 -9.64 12.95 -10.74
C VAL A 175 -11.14 13.15 -10.82
#